data_AF-A0A7Y5NFC7-F1
#
_entry.id   AF-A0A7Y5NFC7-F1
#
_cell.length_a   1.000
_cell.length_b   1.000
_cell.length_c   1.000
_cell.angle_alpha   90.00
_cell.angle_beta   90.00
_cell.angle_gamma   90.00
#
_symmetry.space_group_name_H-M   'P 1'
#
loop_
_entity.id
_entity.type
_entity.pdbx_description
1 polymer ?
#
loop_
_entity_poly.entity_id
_entity_poly.type
_entity_poly.pdbx_seq_one_letter_code
_entity_poly.pdbx_strand_id
1 'polypeptide(L)'
;MDTPPFRVNVQHIADFHYRHKARCTLALKPMKAFSRYGVVELNENQYVQKFKEKQYFAEGLINGGVYVLNVPAFLDKELPVKFSSTISCHSCSICAIA
;
A
#
# COMPACT_ATOMS: atom_id res chain seq x y z
N MET A 1 7.95 -20.76 10.16
CA MET A 1 8.63 -20.54 8.87
C MET A 1 8.84 -19.05 8.70
N ASP A 2 10.09 -18.59 8.79
CA ASP A 2 10.43 -17.19 8.56
C ASP A 2 10.15 -16.85 7.09
N THR A 3 9.25 -15.91 6.86
CA THR A 3 8.98 -15.43 5.51
C THR A 3 10.22 -14.72 4.99
N PRO A 4 10.71 -15.00 3.76
CA PRO A 4 11.86 -14.30 3.22
C PRO A 4 11.63 -12.78 3.19
N PRO A 5 12.71 -11.98 3.31
CA PRO A 5 12.62 -10.53 3.25
C PRO A 5 11.92 -10.09 1.96
N PHE A 6 11.06 -9.09 2.07
CA PHE A 6 10.34 -8.56 0.92
C PHE A 6 11.34 -7.85 -0.01
N ARG A 7 11.39 -8.28 -1.28
CA ARG A 7 12.21 -7.66 -2.31
C ARG A 7 11.27 -6.98 -3.30
N VAL A 8 11.46 -5.67 -3.47
CA VAL A 8 10.69 -4.88 -4.44
C VAL A 8 11.59 -4.56 -5.65
N ASN A 9 11.01 -4.64 -6.84
CA ASN A 9 11.65 -4.07 -8.03
C ASN A 9 11.35 -2.56 -8.06
N VAL A 10 12.36 -1.75 -7.76
CA VAL A 10 12.23 -0.29 -7.65
C VAL A 10 11.81 0.35 -8.97
N GLN A 11 12.33 -0.14 -10.10
CA GLN A 11 11.95 0.38 -11.41
C GLN A 11 10.47 0.11 -11.70
N HIS A 12 10.01 -1.10 -11.41
CA HIS A 12 8.63 -1.49 -11.66
C HIS A 12 7.62 -0.65 -10.86
N ILE A 13 7.89 -0.41 -9.57
CA ILE A 13 7.01 0.43 -8.74
C ILE A 13 7.07 1.90 -9.17
N ALA A 14 8.22 2.40 -9.61
CA ALA A 14 8.34 3.75 -10.16
C ALA A 14 7.54 3.91 -11.46
N ASP A 15 7.65 2.98 -12.40
CA ASP A 15 6.91 3.01 -13.67
C ASP A 15 5.40 2.93 -13.43
N PHE A 16 4.97 2.08 -12.49
CA PHE A 16 3.58 2.02 -12.08
C PHE A 16 3.09 3.34 -11.47
N HIS A 17 3.88 3.94 -10.59
CA HIS A 17 3.57 5.23 -9.97
C HIS A 17 3.37 6.34 -11.01
N TYR A 18 4.30 6.45 -11.98
CA TYR A 18 4.22 7.45 -13.04
C TYR A 18 3.03 7.21 -13.98
N ARG A 19 2.76 5.97 -14.39
CA ARG A 19 1.62 5.64 -15.26
C ARG A 19 0.28 6.01 -14.62
N HIS A 20 0.13 5.81 -13.32
CA HIS A 20 -1.10 6.14 -12.60
C HIS A 20 -1.18 7.61 -12.18
N LYS A 21 -0.13 8.41 -12.43
CA LYS A 21 0.00 9.78 -11.91
C LYS A 21 -0.32 9.83 -10.42
N ALA A 22 0.11 8.81 -9.68
CA ALA A 22 -0.29 8.60 -8.30
C ALA A 22 0.37 9.65 -7.40
N ARG A 23 -0.32 10.04 -6.33
CA ARG A 23 0.31 10.84 -5.25
C ARG A 23 1.19 9.97 -4.36
N CYS A 24 0.74 8.75 -4.13
CA CYS A 24 1.41 7.74 -3.33
C CYS A 24 1.18 6.36 -3.95
N THR A 25 2.23 5.54 -3.98
CA THR A 25 2.16 4.14 -4.38
C THR A 25 2.73 3.26 -3.29
N LEU A 26 1.96 2.25 -2.87
CA LEU A 26 2.39 1.22 -1.92
C LEU A 26 2.89 -0.03 -2.65
N ALA A 27 4.04 -0.57 -2.23
CA ALA A 27 4.42 -1.93 -2.56
C ALA A 27 3.70 -2.90 -1.61
N LEU A 28 3.03 -3.90 -2.17
CA LEU A 28 2.33 -4.94 -1.43
C LEU A 28 3.07 -6.26 -1.51
N LYS A 29 2.95 -7.06 -0.45
CA LYS A 29 3.51 -8.40 -0.40
C LYS A 29 2.37 -9.42 -0.31
N PRO A 30 2.24 -10.34 -1.27
CA PRO A 30 1.37 -11.50 -1.12
C PRO A 30 1.84 -12.39 0.03
N MET A 31 0.90 -12.75 0.91
CA MET A 31 1.15 -13.58 2.09
C MET A 31 0.09 -14.66 2.22
N LYS A 32 0.44 -15.77 2.87
CA LYS A 32 -0.46 -16.88 3.20
C LYS A 32 -0.34 -17.24 4.68
N ALA A 33 -1.44 -17.71 5.27
CA ALA A 33 -1.55 -18.18 6.65
C ALA A 33 -0.85 -17.27 7.68
N PHE A 34 -1.33 -16.03 7.82
CA PHE A 34 -0.72 -15.01 8.69
C PHE A 34 -1.74 -14.34 9.60
N SER A 35 -1.27 -13.83 10.75
CA SER A 35 -2.11 -13.11 11.73
C SER A 35 -1.52 -11.79 12.24
N ARG A 36 -0.24 -11.51 11.96
CA ARG A 36 0.50 -10.35 12.53
C ARG A 36 0.33 -9.06 11.72
N TYR A 37 -0.30 -9.13 10.54
CA TYR A 37 -0.42 -8.03 9.59
C TYR A 37 -1.89 -7.83 9.20
N GLY A 38 -2.25 -6.59 8.88
CA GLY A 38 -3.51 -6.28 8.22
C GLY A 38 -3.43 -6.57 6.71
N VAL A 39 -4.59 -6.64 6.07
CA VAL A 39 -4.71 -6.81 4.61
C VAL A 39 -5.04 -5.49 3.93
N VAL A 40 -4.43 -5.24 2.77
CA VAL A 40 -4.77 -4.15 1.87
C VAL A 40 -5.66 -4.71 0.76
N GLU A 41 -6.86 -4.20 0.63
CA GLU A 41 -7.79 -4.53 -0.47
C GLU A 41 -7.72 -3.44 -1.53
N LEU A 42 -7.65 -3.86 -2.78
CA LEU A 42 -7.59 -2.98 -3.94
C LEU A 42 -8.92 -3.04 -4.70
N ASN A 43 -9.31 -1.92 -5.31
CA ASN A 43 -10.34 -1.93 -6.33
C ASN A 43 -9.78 -2.39 -7.68
N GLU A 44 -10.64 -2.48 -8.69
CA GLU A 44 -10.29 -2.91 -10.05
C GLU A 44 -9.21 -2.04 -10.71
N ASN A 45 -9.05 -0.80 -10.26
CA ASN A 45 -8.10 0.18 -10.77
C ASN A 45 -6.81 0.25 -9.93
N GLN A 46 -6.53 -0.75 -9.08
CA GLN A 46 -5.34 -0.83 -8.24
C GLN A 46 -5.22 0.29 -7.19
N TYR A 47 -6.34 0.94 -6.83
CA TYR A 47 -6.37 1.86 -5.70
C TYR A 47 -6.75 1.12 -4.43
N VAL A 48 -6.16 1.53 -3.32
CA VAL A 48 -6.52 1.01 -2.00
C VAL A 48 -7.98 1.33 -1.71
N GLN A 49 -8.81 0.29 -1.62
CA GLN A 49 -10.21 0.38 -1.23
C GLN A 49 -10.37 0.30 0.28
N LYS A 50 -9.59 -0.57 0.94
CA LYS A 50 -9.73 -0.83 2.37
C LYS A 50 -8.45 -1.37 3.00
N PHE A 51 -8.24 -1.01 4.26
CA PHE A 51 -7.32 -1.71 5.15
C PHE A 51 -8.14 -2.56 6.13
N LYS A 52 -7.84 -3.86 6.19
CA LYS A 52 -8.42 -4.79 7.16
C LYS A 52 -7.47 -4.95 8.34
N GLU A 53 -8.01 -4.86 9.55
CA GLU A 53 -7.24 -4.99 10.79
C GLU A 53 -6.65 -6.39 10.95
N LYS A 54 -5.58 -6.50 11.75
CA LYS A 54 -4.83 -7.74 12.00
C LYS A 54 -5.74 -8.83 12.58
N GLN A 55 -5.81 -9.95 11.87
CA GLN A 55 -6.50 -11.18 12.26
C GLN A 55 -5.91 -12.33 11.43
N TYR A 56 -6.36 -13.56 11.66
CA TYR A 56 -5.97 -14.66 10.79
C TYR A 56 -6.51 -14.47 9.37
N PHE A 57 -5.62 -14.57 8.38
CA PHE A 57 -5.96 -14.63 6.97
C PHE A 57 -5.30 -15.86 6.34
N ALA A 58 -6.09 -16.62 5.57
CA ALA A 58 -5.57 -17.71 4.76
C ALA A 58 -4.63 -17.18 3.67
N GLU A 59 -4.98 -16.04 3.07
CA GLU A 59 -4.16 -15.29 2.12
C GLU A 59 -4.54 -13.81 2.09
N GLY A 60 -3.65 -12.98 1.57
CA GLY A 60 -3.91 -11.56 1.38
C GLY A 60 -2.67 -10.75 1.02
N LEU A 61 -2.88 -9.50 0.64
CA LEU A 61 -1.82 -8.54 0.38
C LEU A 61 -1.53 -7.74 1.65
N ILE A 62 -0.28 -7.72 2.11
CA ILE A 62 0.14 -6.89 3.24
C ILE A 62 0.94 -5.70 2.73
N ASN A 63 1.02 -4.64 3.55
CA ASN A 63 1.94 -3.54 3.29
C ASN A 63 3.40 -4.06 3.31
N GLY A 64 4.09 -3.92 2.19
CA GLY A 64 5.48 -4.37 2.02
C GLY A 64 6.52 -3.43 2.62
N GLY A 65 6.11 -2.27 3.14
CA GLY A 65 7.00 -1.29 3.77
C GLY A 65 7.74 -0.37 2.81
N VAL A 66 7.37 -0.36 1.52
CA VAL A 66 7.97 0.53 0.50
C VAL A 66 6.90 1.42 -0.10
N TYR A 67 7.26 2.70 -0.24
CA TYR A 67 6.37 3.75 -0.70
C TYR A 67 7.08 4.59 -1.77
N VAL A 68 6.35 4.96 -2.82
CA VAL A 68 6.79 5.98 -3.79
C VAL A 68 5.85 7.17 -3.68
N LEU A 69 6.41 8.36 -3.52
CA LEU A 69 5.65 9.59 -3.30
C LEU A 69 5.96 10.62 -4.37
N ASN A 70 4.91 11.23 -4.92
CA ASN A 70 5.02 12.56 -5.48
C ASN A 70 4.90 13.55 -4.32
N VAL A 71 6.04 13.99 -3.79
CA VAL A 71 6.09 14.77 -2.53
C VAL A 71 5.23 16.04 -2.59
N PRO A 72 5.32 16.91 -3.62
CA PRO A 72 4.44 18.07 -3.72
C PRO A 72 2.95 17.70 -3.75
N ALA A 73 2.56 16.74 -4.59
CA ALA A 73 1.15 16.37 -4.74
C ALA A 73 0.59 15.61 -3.52
N PHE A 74 1.45 14.97 -2.73
CA PHE A 74 1.10 14.29 -1.48
C PHE A 74 0.89 15.29 -0.34
N LEU A 75 1.74 16.32 -0.25
CA LEU A 75 1.66 17.36 0.81
C LEU A 75 0.62 18.44 0.53
N ASP A 76 0.13 18.58 -0.70
CA ASP A 76 -1.00 19.45 -1.07
C ASP A 76 -2.33 19.05 -0.39
N LYS A 77 -2.37 17.92 0.32
CA LYS A 77 -3.54 17.47 1.09
C LYS A 77 -3.46 17.94 2.54
N GLU A 78 -4.59 18.36 3.07
CA GLU A 78 -4.80 18.45 4.52
C GLU A 78 -4.76 17.04 5.12
N LEU A 79 -3.57 16.63 5.56
CA LEU A 79 -3.39 15.38 6.30
C LEU A 79 -3.84 15.62 7.75
N PRO A 80 -4.58 14.68 8.36
CA PRO A 80 -4.94 14.79 9.77
C PRO A 80 -3.68 14.82 10.65
N VAL A 81 -3.77 15.52 11.79
CA VAL A 81 -2.69 15.65 12.80
C VAL A 81 -2.11 14.30 13.22
N LYS A 82 -2.93 13.24 13.23
CA LYS A 82 -2.48 11.84 13.27
C LYS A 82 -2.81 11.17 11.94
N PHE A 83 -1.78 11.01 11.11
CA PHE A 83 -1.86 10.25 9.87
C PHE A 83 -1.03 8.97 10.01
N SER A 84 -1.63 7.85 9.61
CA SER A 84 -0.91 6.60 9.37
C SER A 84 -1.21 6.18 7.95
N SER A 85 -0.19 5.75 7.21
CA SER A 85 -0.31 5.17 5.86
C SER A 85 -1.23 3.94 5.79
N THR A 86 -1.70 3.45 6.94
CA THR A 86 -2.54 2.25 7.10
C THR A 86 -3.98 2.55 7.52
N ILE A 87 -4.35 3.79 7.88
CA ILE A 87 -5.64 4.06 8.58
C ILE A 87 -6.51 5.13 7.90
N SER A 88 -5.96 6.07 7.15
CA SER A 88 -6.73 7.22 6.69
C SER A 88 -6.32 7.68 5.30
N CYS A 89 -6.98 7.15 4.26
CA CYS A 89 -6.83 7.72 2.92
C CYS A 89 -8.15 7.62 2.14
N HIS A 90 -9.21 8.24 2.64
CA HIS A 90 -10.48 8.32 1.90
C HIS A 90 -10.45 9.36 0.77
N SER A 91 -9.44 10.25 0.73
CA SER A 91 -9.39 11.39 -0.21
C SER A 91 -8.08 11.52 -1.00
N CYS A 92 -7.13 10.60 -0.82
CA CYS A 92 -5.90 10.54 -1.59
C CYS A 92 -5.82 9.18 -2.29
N SER A 93 -5.68 9.25 -3.61
CA SER A 93 -5.64 8.10 -4.51
C SER A 93 -4.32 7.36 -4.31
N ILE A 94 -4.26 6.54 -3.26
CA ILE A 94 -3.17 5.60 -3.05
C ILE A 94 -3.34 4.47 -4.05
N CYS A 95 -2.43 4.39 -5.03
CA CYS A 95 -2.31 3.20 -5.83
C CYS A 95 -1.45 2.17 -5.09
N ALA A 96 -1.61 0.90 -5.41
CA ALA A 96 -0.74 -0.13 -4.87
C ALA A 96 -0.43 -1.20 -5.91
N ILE A 97 0.72 -1.83 -5.76
CA ILE A 97 1.17 -2.91 -6.64
C ILE A 97 1.78 -4.03 -5.81
N ALA A 98 1.39 -5.27 -6.10
CA ALA A 98 1.90 -6.49 -5.46
C ALA A 98 3.05 -7.13 -6.25
#